data_AF-A0A1B8PW96-F1
#
_entry.id   AF-A0A1B8PW96-F1
#
_cell.length_a   1.000
_cell.length_b   1.000
_cell.length_c   1.000
_cell.angle_alpha   90.00
_cell.angle_beta   90.00
_cell.angle_gamma   90.00
#
_symmetry.space_group_name_H-M   'P 1'
#
loop_
_entity.id
_entity.type
_entity.pdbx_description
1 polymer ?
#
loop_
_entity_poly.entity_id
_entity_poly.type
_entity_poly.pdbx_seq_one_letter_code
_entity_poly.pdbx_strand_id
1 'polypeptide(L)'
;MNNINFIKYLQNLTDDRFALTCLDHNEYRTFHTLLLATFAGSDSQLIHTSNPATDWYLLGTDGCHLCHASHALLTQAQAMNPHMPAIHVLDLAGSEELIDHLGTLIPILITPTHLLCYPFGVMDVIHLLPNHHHKHIK
;
A
#
# COMPACT_ATOMS: atom_id res chain seq x y z
N MET A 1 -10.63 -9.76 -17.58
CA MET A 1 -9.95 -9.96 -16.29
C MET A 1 -10.95 -9.60 -15.20
N ASN A 2 -11.37 -10.54 -14.36
CA ASN A 2 -12.64 -10.44 -13.65
C ASN A 2 -12.58 -9.53 -12.42
N ASN A 3 -13.30 -8.40 -12.50
CA ASN A 3 -13.68 -7.53 -11.38
C ASN A 3 -14.10 -8.35 -10.12
N ILE A 4 -14.76 -9.50 -10.31
CA ILE A 4 -15.20 -10.43 -9.26
C ILE A 4 -14.08 -10.80 -8.26
N ASN A 5 -12.86 -11.12 -8.73
CA ASN A 5 -11.78 -11.51 -7.81
C ASN A 5 -11.26 -10.32 -7.00
N PHE A 6 -11.24 -9.14 -7.60
CA PHE A 6 -10.82 -7.91 -6.92
C PHE A 6 -11.78 -7.58 -5.76
N ILE A 7 -13.09 -7.59 -6.02
CA ILE A 7 -14.10 -7.38 -4.98
C ILE A 7 -14.01 -8.43 -3.88
N LYS A 8 -13.79 -9.70 -4.24
CA LYS A 8 -13.58 -10.76 -3.24
C LYS A 8 -12.38 -10.47 -2.34
N TYR A 9 -11.27 -9.97 -2.88
CA TYR A 9 -10.11 -9.60 -2.07
C TYR A 9 -10.38 -8.39 -1.17
N LEU A 10 -11.14 -7.39 -1.64
CA LEU A 10 -11.59 -6.28 -0.82
C LEU A 10 -12.50 -6.74 0.33
N GLN A 11 -13.46 -7.62 0.05
CA GLN A 11 -14.32 -8.23 1.07
C GLN A 11 -13.52 -9.01 2.11
N ASN A 12 -12.58 -9.84 1.68
CA ASN A 12 -11.71 -10.58 2.60
C ASN A 12 -10.90 -9.62 3.49
N LEU A 13 -10.44 -8.48 2.97
CA LEU A 13 -9.75 -7.47 3.77
C LEU A 13 -10.67 -6.81 4.81
N THR A 14 -11.93 -6.59 4.47
CA THR A 14 -12.94 -6.08 5.41
C THR A 14 -13.13 -7.04 6.59
N ASP A 15 -13.10 -8.35 6.33
CA ASP A 15 -13.28 -9.38 7.36
C ASP A 15 -11.99 -9.66 8.15
N ASP A 16 -10.85 -9.68 7.47
CA ASP A 16 -9.52 -9.93 8.02
C ASP A 16 -8.46 -9.04 7.34
N ARG A 17 -7.93 -8.09 8.12
CA ARG A 17 -6.86 -7.18 7.69
C ARG A 17 -5.56 -7.87 7.27
N PHE A 18 -5.38 -9.15 7.56
CA PHE A 18 -4.24 -9.97 7.12
C PHE A 18 -4.56 -10.86 5.93
N ALA A 19 -5.78 -10.81 5.37
CA ALA A 19 -6.25 -11.75 4.36
C ALA A 19 -5.33 -11.85 3.12
N LEU A 20 -4.65 -10.76 2.74
CA LEU A 20 -3.78 -10.75 1.57
C LEU A 20 -2.38 -11.33 1.81
N THR A 21 -2.00 -11.59 3.06
CA THR A 21 -0.69 -12.18 3.40
C THR A 21 -0.54 -13.61 2.89
N CYS A 22 -1.66 -14.28 2.60
CA CYS A 22 -1.69 -15.67 2.12
C CYS A 22 -1.71 -15.78 0.58
N LEU A 23 -1.83 -14.66 -0.14
CA LEU A 23 -1.85 -14.67 -1.60
C LEU A 23 -0.47 -15.04 -2.17
N ASP A 24 -0.47 -15.77 -3.29
CA ASP A 24 0.77 -15.94 -4.03
C ASP A 24 1.22 -14.64 -4.72
N HIS A 25 2.47 -14.61 -5.19
CA HIS A 25 3.05 -13.42 -5.83
C HIS A 25 2.24 -12.93 -7.05
N ASN A 26 1.67 -13.84 -7.85
CA ASN A 26 0.90 -13.46 -9.04
C ASN A 26 -0.50 -12.94 -8.68
N GLU A 27 -1.14 -13.56 -7.69
CA GLU A 27 -2.43 -13.11 -7.15
C GLU A 27 -2.31 -11.72 -6.54
N TYR A 28 -1.32 -11.51 -5.66
CA TYR A 28 -1.07 -10.22 -5.04
C TYR A 28 -0.75 -9.15 -6.09
N ARG A 29 0.14 -9.45 -7.05
CA ARG A 29 0.46 -8.52 -8.14
C ARG A 29 -0.78 -8.13 -8.94
N THR A 30 -1.66 -9.08 -9.21
CA THR A 30 -2.92 -8.81 -9.93
C THR A 30 -3.83 -7.89 -9.12
N PHE A 31 -4.01 -8.18 -7.82
CA PHE A 31 -4.76 -7.31 -6.91
C PHE A 31 -4.16 -5.90 -6.85
N HIS A 32 -2.85 -5.80 -6.64
CA HIS A 32 -2.10 -4.54 -6.57
C HIS A 32 -2.29 -3.70 -7.84
N THR A 33 -2.15 -4.29 -9.02
CA THR A 33 -2.37 -3.58 -10.29
C THR A 33 -3.81 -3.09 -10.43
N LEU A 34 -4.79 -3.90 -10.05
CA LEU A 34 -6.21 -3.51 -10.10
C LEU A 34 -6.52 -2.39 -9.11
N LEU A 35 -5.99 -2.47 -7.89
CA LEU A 35 -6.15 -1.43 -6.87
C LEU A 35 -5.55 -0.11 -7.34
N LEU A 36 -4.34 -0.08 -7.87
CA LEU A 36 -3.75 1.18 -8.33
C LEU A 36 -4.47 1.76 -9.57
N ALA A 37 -5.03 0.89 -10.42
CA ALA A 37 -5.80 1.33 -11.58
C ALA A 37 -7.08 2.10 -11.21
N THR A 38 -7.66 1.90 -10.01
CA THR A 38 -8.82 2.68 -9.56
C THR A 38 -8.46 4.13 -9.25
N PHE A 39 -7.20 4.42 -8.93
CA PHE A 39 -6.72 5.77 -8.62
C PHE A 39 -6.11 6.48 -9.85
N ALA A 40 -5.66 5.71 -10.85
CA ALA A 40 -5.08 6.25 -12.08
C ALA A 40 -6.08 7.06 -12.95
N GLY A 41 -7.39 7.03 -12.67
CA GLY A 41 -8.37 7.89 -13.36
C GLY A 41 -8.57 9.25 -12.71
N SER A 42 -8.22 9.39 -11.43
CA SER A 42 -8.64 10.52 -10.58
C SER A 42 -7.53 11.54 -10.34
N ASP A 43 -6.26 11.13 -10.48
CA ASP A 43 -5.12 11.96 -10.11
C ASP A 43 -3.99 11.94 -11.17
N SER A 44 -4.16 12.77 -12.20
CA SER A 44 -3.28 12.82 -13.38
C SER A 44 -1.81 13.13 -13.08
N GLN A 45 -1.47 13.64 -11.88
CA GLN A 45 -0.08 13.95 -11.52
C GLN A 45 0.69 12.73 -10.99
N LEU A 46 0.04 11.80 -10.30
CA LEU A 46 0.69 10.60 -9.75
C LEU A 46 1.09 9.58 -10.82
N ILE A 47 0.39 9.56 -11.95
CA ILE A 47 0.60 8.61 -13.05
C ILE A 47 1.93 8.88 -13.78
N HIS A 48 2.40 10.13 -13.78
CA HIS A 48 3.60 10.51 -14.52
C HIS A 48 4.91 10.31 -13.74
N THR A 49 4.85 10.24 -12.42
CA THR A 49 6.03 10.22 -11.55
C THR A 49 6.19 8.95 -10.74
N SER A 50 5.15 8.11 -10.65
CA SER A 50 5.20 6.86 -9.90
C SER A 50 5.60 5.66 -10.76
N ASN A 51 6.35 4.73 -10.17
CA ASN A 51 6.65 3.43 -10.74
C ASN A 51 5.99 2.33 -9.88
N PRO A 52 4.82 1.79 -10.27
CA PRO A 52 4.10 0.77 -9.50
C PRO A 52 4.87 -0.51 -9.22
N ALA A 53 5.98 -0.77 -9.94
CA ALA A 53 6.82 -1.94 -9.70
C ALA A 53 7.80 -1.76 -8.53
N THR A 54 8.06 -0.52 -8.09
CA THR A 54 9.06 -0.20 -7.07
C THR A 54 8.52 0.67 -5.95
N ASP A 55 7.64 1.61 -6.28
CA ASP A 55 7.17 2.65 -5.38
C ASP A 55 6.09 2.13 -4.44
N TRP A 56 5.94 2.82 -3.31
CA TRP A 56 4.99 2.51 -2.27
C TRP A 56 3.91 3.60 -2.22
N TYR A 57 2.73 3.23 -1.72
CA TYR A 57 1.59 4.12 -1.66
C TYR A 57 0.96 4.08 -0.26
N LEU A 58 0.72 5.24 0.35
CA LEU A 58 -0.04 5.36 1.58
C LEU A 58 -1.46 5.78 1.23
N LEU A 59 -2.39 4.83 1.30
CA LEU A 59 -3.81 5.08 1.08
C LEU A 59 -4.47 5.58 2.37
N GLY A 60 -5.18 6.69 2.27
CA GLY A 60 -5.88 7.33 3.38
C GLY A 60 -6.94 8.30 2.90
N THR A 61 -7.39 9.20 3.78
CA THR A 61 -8.25 10.33 3.42
C THR A 61 -7.70 11.61 4.03
N ASP A 62 -8.01 12.74 3.42
CA ASP A 62 -7.75 14.05 4.01
C ASP A 62 -8.43 14.20 5.38
N GLY A 63 -7.77 14.90 6.31
CA GLY A 63 -8.28 15.13 7.66
C GLY A 63 -8.15 13.94 8.62
N CYS A 64 -7.66 12.77 8.19
CA CYS A 64 -7.45 11.63 9.08
C CYS A 64 -6.17 11.77 9.92
N HIS A 65 -6.29 11.83 11.25
CA HIS A 65 -5.13 11.92 12.15
C HIS A 65 -4.18 10.72 12.06
N LEU A 66 -4.72 9.49 11.88
CA LEU A 66 -3.90 8.28 11.77
C LEU A 66 -3.09 8.27 10.46
N CYS A 67 -3.66 8.80 9.38
CA CYS A 67 -2.96 8.95 8.09
C CYS A 67 -1.78 9.92 8.22
N HIS A 68 -1.96 11.07 8.90
CA HIS A 68 -0.86 12.00 9.17
C HIS A 68 0.25 11.36 10.01
N ALA A 69 -0.10 10.61 11.06
CA ALA A 69 0.86 9.92 11.90
C ALA A 69 1.66 8.86 11.11
N SER A 70 0.98 8.10 10.25
CA SER A 70 1.63 7.08 9.42
C SER A 70 2.50 7.69 8.33
N HIS A 71 2.10 8.81 7.73
CA HIS A 71 2.94 9.56 6.79
C HIS A 71 4.22 10.08 7.46
N ALA A 72 4.11 10.62 8.68
CA ALA A 72 5.27 11.07 9.45
C ALA A 72 6.23 9.91 9.79
N LEU A 73 5.68 8.75 10.17
CA LEU A 73 6.46 7.53 10.41
C LEU A 73 7.22 7.10 9.15
N LEU A 74 6.57 7.10 7.99
CA LEU A 74 7.18 6.75 6.71
C LEU A 74 8.25 7.75 6.28
N THR A 75 8.02 9.04 6.47
CA THR A 75 9.01 10.10 6.21
C THR A 75 10.25 9.91 7.09
N GLN A 76 10.06 9.56 8.37
CA GLN A 76 11.16 9.24 9.28
C GLN A 76 11.92 7.98 8.81
N ALA A 77 11.21 6.94 8.39
CA ALA A 77 11.82 5.71 7.87
C ALA A 77 12.67 5.99 6.61
N GLN A 78 12.17 6.82 5.68
CA GLN A 78 12.92 7.24 4.49
C GLN A 78 14.17 8.04 4.85
N ALA A 79 14.08 8.96 5.81
CA ALA A 79 15.24 9.73 6.28
C ALA A 79 16.35 8.84 6.87
N MET A 80 15.96 7.71 7.49
CA MET A 80 16.90 6.73 8.05
C MET A 80 17.40 5.71 7.01
N ASN A 81 16.71 5.53 5.88
CA ASN A 81 16.99 4.52 4.87
C ASN A 81 16.97 5.13 3.46
N PRO A 82 18.10 5.65 2.95
CA PRO A 82 18.17 6.33 1.66
C PRO A 82 17.75 5.47 0.44
N HIS A 83 17.76 4.14 0.58
CA HIS A 83 17.35 3.21 -0.48
C HIS A 83 15.86 2.83 -0.41
N MET A 84 15.11 3.41 0.53
CA MET A 84 13.67 3.18 0.62
C MET A 84 12.98 3.71 -0.64
N PRO A 85 11.99 2.99 -1.19
CA PRO A 85 11.25 3.46 -2.35
C PRO A 85 10.58 4.81 -2.14
N ALA A 86 10.25 5.48 -3.25
CA ALA A 86 9.40 6.65 -3.22
C ALA A 86 8.02 6.28 -2.64
N ILE A 87 7.46 7.20 -1.85
CA ILE A 87 6.17 7.01 -1.20
C ILE A 87 5.23 8.09 -1.72
N HIS A 88 4.08 7.66 -2.21
CA HIS A 88 3.03 8.53 -2.73
C HIS A 88 1.80 8.42 -1.84
N VAL A 89 1.02 9.48 -1.71
CA VAL A 89 -0.26 9.44 -0.98
C VAL A 89 -1.38 9.22 -1.98
N LEU A 90 -2.30 8.32 -1.65
CA LEU A 90 -3.53 8.09 -2.40
C LEU A 90 -4.72 8.48 -1.53
N ASP A 91 -5.63 9.27 -2.09
CA ASP A 91 -6.88 9.64 -1.43
C ASP A 91 -8.01 8.66 -1.78
N LEU A 92 -8.56 8.04 -0.75
CA LEU A 92 -9.67 7.10 -0.81
C LEU A 92 -11.01 7.81 -1.07
N ALA A 93 -11.12 9.11 -0.78
CA ALA A 93 -12.37 9.87 -0.88
C ALA A 93 -12.99 9.88 -2.30
N GLY A 94 -12.19 9.60 -3.33
CA GLY A 94 -12.64 9.55 -4.73
C GLY A 94 -13.43 8.30 -5.15
N SER A 95 -13.62 7.30 -4.27
CA SER A 95 -14.29 6.05 -4.63
C SER A 95 -15.16 5.49 -3.50
N GLU A 96 -16.49 5.62 -3.63
CA GLU A 96 -17.47 5.08 -2.66
C GLU A 96 -17.30 3.58 -2.41
N GLU A 97 -17.09 2.78 -3.48
CA GLU A 97 -16.90 1.33 -3.37
C GLU A 97 -15.65 0.97 -2.55
N LEU A 98 -14.55 1.71 -2.70
CA LEU A 98 -13.35 1.47 -1.90
C LEU A 98 -13.51 1.98 -0.47
N ILE A 99 -14.26 3.05 -0.25
CA ILE A 99 -14.57 3.55 1.10
C ILE A 99 -15.30 2.48 1.91
N ASP A 100 -16.30 1.80 1.32
CA ASP A 100 -17.07 0.76 2.00
C ASP A 100 -16.20 -0.41 2.47
N HIS A 101 -15.16 -0.76 1.70
CA HIS A 101 -14.30 -1.90 2.01
C HIS A 101 -13.04 -1.57 2.81
N LEU A 102 -12.43 -0.41 2.55
CA LEU A 102 -11.11 -0.05 3.07
C LEU A 102 -11.15 1.10 4.07
N GLY A 103 -12.26 1.85 4.17
CA GLY A 103 -12.36 3.07 4.98
C GLY A 103 -12.12 2.84 6.47
N THR A 104 -12.38 1.64 6.99
CA THR A 104 -12.11 1.28 8.40
C THR A 104 -10.68 0.77 8.63
N LEU A 105 -9.93 0.51 7.55
CA LEU A 105 -8.58 -0.06 7.56
C LEU A 105 -7.49 0.99 7.33
N ILE A 106 -7.86 2.20 6.89
CA ILE A 106 -6.92 3.29 6.66
C ILE A 106 -6.24 3.74 7.98
N PRO A 107 -4.98 4.18 7.91
CA PRO A 107 -4.10 4.19 6.73
C PRO A 107 -3.63 2.80 6.29
N ILE A 108 -3.49 2.60 4.98
CA ILE A 108 -2.99 1.35 4.40
C ILE A 108 -1.70 1.64 3.64
N LEU A 109 -0.61 0.95 3.98
CA LEU A 109 0.62 0.97 3.20
C LEU A 109 0.56 -0.13 2.13
N ILE A 110 0.68 0.28 0.87
CA ILE A 110 0.67 -0.59 -0.31
C ILE A 110 2.08 -0.60 -0.89
N THR A 111 2.65 -1.79 -1.05
CA THR A 111 3.95 -2.00 -1.70
C THR A 111 3.78 -2.98 -2.87
N PRO A 112 4.78 -3.15 -3.75
CA PRO A 112 4.67 -4.10 -4.86
C PRO A 112 4.45 -5.56 -4.46
N THR A 113 4.68 -5.91 -3.18
CA THR A 113 4.64 -7.29 -2.69
C THR A 113 3.73 -7.51 -1.47
N HIS A 114 3.40 -6.46 -0.73
CA HIS A 114 2.66 -6.53 0.53
C HIS A 114 1.74 -5.34 0.72
N LEU A 115 0.59 -5.58 1.36
CA LEU A 115 -0.33 -4.55 1.84
C LEU A 115 -0.41 -4.64 3.37
N LEU A 116 -0.18 -3.51 4.05
CA LEU A 116 -0.30 -3.39 5.50
C LEU A 116 -1.43 -2.43 5.87
N CYS A 117 -2.52 -2.95 6.41
CA CYS A 117 -3.55 -2.12 7.05
C CYS A 117 -3.06 -1.61 8.41
N TYR A 118 -3.58 -0.48 8.89
CA TYR A 118 -3.29 0.03 10.23
C TYR A 118 -3.85 -0.90 11.34
N PRO A 119 -3.23 -0.97 12.54
CA PRO A 119 -1.89 -0.48 12.91
C PRO A 119 -0.70 -1.20 12.25
N PHE A 120 0.31 -0.42 11.88
CA PHE A 120 1.67 -0.88 11.60
C PHE A 120 2.68 0.12 12.21
N GLY A 121 3.88 -0.36 12.55
CA GLY A 121 4.97 0.43 13.12
C GLY A 121 6.18 0.52 12.20
N VAL A 122 7.21 1.24 12.66
CA VAL A 122 8.47 1.41 11.90
C VAL A 122 9.13 0.07 11.60
N MET A 123 9.06 -0.90 12.53
CA MET A 123 9.65 -2.22 12.30
C MET A 123 8.96 -2.96 11.16
N ASP A 124 7.63 -2.91 11.05
CA ASP A 124 6.90 -3.54 9.94
C ASP A 124 7.34 -2.97 8.59
N VAL A 125 7.50 -1.64 8.53
CA VAL A 125 8.01 -0.91 7.35
C VAL A 125 9.42 -1.35 6.99
N ILE A 126 10.32 -1.47 7.97
CA ILE A 126 11.71 -1.90 7.73
C ILE A 126 11.78 -3.35 7.21
N HIS A 127 10.92 -4.24 7.69
CA HIS A 127 10.87 -5.63 7.20
C HIS A 127 10.43 -5.74 5.74
N LEU A 128 9.73 -4.73 5.20
CA LEU A 128 9.33 -4.67 3.80
C LEU A 128 10.42 -4.12 2.87
N LEU A 129 11.49 -3.53 3.42
CA LEU A 129 12.57 -3.02 2.58
C LEU A 129 13.19 -4.18 1.80
N PRO A 130 13.54 -3.98 0.51
CA PRO A 130 14.26 -4.99 -0.25
C PRO A 130 15.55 -5.32 0.50
N ASN A 131 15.68 -6.56 0.98
CA ASN A 131 16.88 -6.99 1.69
C ASN A 131 18.09 -6.73 0.78
N HIS A 132 18.95 -5.78 1.14
CA HIS A 132 20.33 -5.85 0.72
C HIS A 132 20.85 -7.14 1.34
N HIS A 133 20.93 -8.21 0.54
CA HIS A 133 21.65 -9.42 0.91
C HIS A 133 22.95 -8.98 1.59
N HIS A 134 23.05 -9.21 2.90
CA HIS A 134 24.34 -9.28 3.56
C HIS A 134 25.12 -10.34 2.78
N LYS A 135 26.07 -9.88 1.95
CA LYS A 135 27.15 -10.74 1.50
C LYS A 135 27.84 -11.18 2.80
N HIS A 136 27.53 -12.38 3.25
CA HIS A 136 28.40 -13.10 4.17
C HIS A 136 29.76 -13.18 3.48
N ILE A 137 30.68 -12.32 3.92
CA ILE A 137 32.10 -12.43 3.63
C ILE A 137 32.52 -13.75 4.31
N LYS A 138 32.85 -14.74 3.49
CA LYS A 138 33.59 -15.92 3.94
C LYS A 138 35.04 -15.55 4.18
#